data_AF-A0A179FID5-F1
#
_entry.id   AF-A0A179FID5-F1
#
_cell.length_a   1.000
_cell.length_b   1.000
_cell.length_c   1.000
_cell.angle_alpha   90.00
_cell.angle_beta   90.00
_cell.angle_gamma   90.00
#
_symmetry.space_group_name_H-M   'P 1'
#
loop_
_entity.id
_entity.type
_entity.pdbx_description
1 polymer ?
#
loop_
_entity_poly.entity_id
_entity_poly.type
_entity_poly.pdbx_seq_one_letter_code
_entity_poly.pdbx_strand_id
1 'polypeptide(L)'
;MASKDGYSWTKADGLRPGIPCIGAIQPPSNVKDVQEYDVIVVGAGYSGLTAARDASVAGLKVLLLEARDRIGGRSWSSNIEGYPYEMGGTWVYWGQATVWREIARYGMQDDLEISYDFSRGINKFLLASAHGTQDFTHEQEDALMESALCKLVNIDGTHGRDTIPYPHSGILNPQARKYDYVSVADRLAEIKHQLTPNERLCAEAFILLCSGATLETTSFYEFLHWWALCGYSYEGCINHLVKYKFKGGQSSFAIRFFGEALASGNLSYAFNQPVASVKDSSSGVAVTTRTGQTFKARRMISAMPLNVLADVKFEPPLSKGREAAAKTGHVNQTVKVHAEISDRDLRSFTGISYPHNNLIYGFGDGETPKGNTHVVAFGGQHNHFHPEDSIERTIEAFKGFAPMNVERVVFHNWSRDEFAKGAWFFSAPGLLADHLKDMRDRHGNIFFSCSDWALGWRSFIDGAIEEGGRAAAAVRADLLGRAKI
;
A
#
# COMPACT_ATOMS: atom_id res chain seq x y z
N MET A 1 -19.21 12.96 1.16
CA MET A 1 -18.40 14.14 0.76
C MET A 1 -17.48 13.74 -0.39
N ALA A 2 -17.03 14.69 -1.20
CA ALA A 2 -16.04 14.44 -2.26
C ALA A 2 -14.62 14.79 -1.78
N SER A 3 -13.65 14.02 -2.24
CA SER A 3 -12.21 14.29 -2.11
C SER A 3 -11.71 14.90 -3.43
N LYS A 4 -10.66 15.72 -3.39
CA LYS A 4 -9.95 16.18 -4.60
C LYS A 4 -9.23 15.03 -5.32
N ASP A 5 -8.86 14.00 -4.58
CA ASP A 5 -8.18 12.82 -5.12
C ASP A 5 -9.11 11.92 -5.94
N GLY A 6 -8.49 11.17 -6.86
CA GLY A 6 -9.12 10.08 -7.61
C GLY A 6 -9.78 10.57 -8.89
N TYR A 7 -10.10 9.62 -9.76
CA TYR A 7 -10.69 9.85 -11.06
C TYR A 7 -11.82 8.85 -11.29
N SER A 8 -12.86 9.32 -11.98
CA SER A 8 -13.91 8.47 -12.53
C SER A 8 -14.16 8.87 -13.98
N TRP A 9 -14.37 7.88 -14.82
CA TRP A 9 -14.80 8.04 -16.20
C TRP A 9 -16.04 7.22 -16.48
N THR A 10 -16.96 7.78 -17.26
CA THR A 10 -18.02 7.06 -17.98
C THR A 10 -18.12 7.65 -19.38
N LYS A 11 -18.75 6.92 -20.32
CA LYS A 11 -19.00 7.45 -21.67
C LYS A 11 -19.81 8.76 -21.66
N ALA A 12 -20.72 8.93 -20.70
CA ALA A 12 -21.58 10.10 -20.60
C ALA A 12 -20.87 11.31 -19.97
N ASP A 13 -20.04 11.08 -18.95
CA ASP A 13 -19.45 12.15 -18.15
C ASP A 13 -18.05 12.58 -18.60
N GLY A 14 -17.39 11.75 -19.41
CA GLY A 14 -15.96 11.87 -19.67
C GLY A 14 -15.14 11.60 -18.40
N LEU A 15 -13.84 11.89 -18.45
CA LEU A 15 -12.94 11.72 -17.31
C LEU A 15 -13.11 12.91 -16.37
N ARG A 16 -13.36 12.65 -15.09
CA ARG A 16 -13.48 13.69 -14.06
C ARG A 16 -12.56 13.41 -12.87
N PRO A 17 -11.80 14.40 -12.39
CA PRO A 17 -11.08 14.31 -11.13
C PRO A 17 -12.04 14.51 -9.94
N GLY A 18 -11.64 13.97 -8.80
CA GLY A 18 -12.37 14.07 -7.54
C GLY A 18 -13.57 13.14 -7.47
N ILE A 19 -13.60 12.30 -6.44
CA ILE A 19 -14.66 11.29 -6.25
C ILE A 19 -15.13 11.25 -4.79
N PRO A 20 -16.33 10.71 -4.51
CA PRO A 20 -16.84 10.57 -3.14
C PRO A 20 -15.87 9.79 -2.24
N CYS A 21 -15.73 10.18 -0.98
CA CYS A 21 -14.89 9.49 -0.02
C CYS A 21 -15.49 9.65 1.39
N ILE A 22 -15.72 8.54 2.09
CA ILE A 22 -16.12 8.57 3.51
C ILE A 22 -15.00 9.19 4.36
N GLY A 23 -13.75 9.01 3.95
CA GLY A 23 -12.59 9.56 4.64
C GLY A 23 -12.40 11.06 4.47
N ALA A 24 -13.19 11.77 3.65
CA ALA A 24 -13.10 13.23 3.55
C ALA A 24 -13.66 13.90 4.82
N ILE A 25 -12.83 14.70 5.50
CA ILE A 25 -13.16 15.25 6.82
C ILE A 25 -13.70 16.68 6.73
N GLN A 26 -14.84 16.92 7.38
CA GLN A 26 -15.49 18.23 7.45
C GLN A 26 -16.06 18.50 8.86
N PRO A 27 -15.84 19.70 9.43
CA PRO A 27 -14.98 20.78 8.93
C PRO A 27 -13.51 20.33 8.79
N PRO A 28 -12.67 20.97 7.96
CA PRO A 28 -11.30 20.50 7.69
C PRO A 28 -10.34 20.75 8.86
N SER A 29 -10.77 21.46 9.90
CA SER A 29 -9.98 21.71 11.11
C SER A 29 -10.90 21.91 12.30
N ASN A 30 -10.47 21.42 13.46
CA ASN A 30 -11.03 21.78 14.77
C ASN A 30 -10.01 22.50 15.66
N VAL A 31 -8.84 22.86 15.12
CA VAL A 31 -7.79 23.58 15.85
C VAL A 31 -8.34 24.93 16.31
N LYS A 32 -8.27 25.18 17.61
CA LYS A 32 -8.62 26.46 18.26
C LYS A 32 -7.35 27.30 18.47
N ASP A 33 -7.39 28.32 19.33
CA ASP A 33 -6.25 29.18 19.69
C ASP A 33 -4.95 28.40 19.95
N VAL A 34 -3.81 29.10 19.95
CA VAL A 34 -2.48 28.51 20.10
C VAL A 34 -2.41 27.62 21.35
N GLN A 35 -2.40 26.31 21.15
CA GLN A 35 -2.16 25.30 22.19
C GLN A 35 -0.79 24.69 22.03
N GLU A 36 -0.14 24.43 23.17
CA GLU A 36 1.03 23.57 23.23
C GLU A 36 0.55 22.11 23.22
N TYR A 37 0.97 21.35 22.21
CA TYR A 37 0.62 19.94 22.05
C TYR A 37 1.68 19.03 22.67
N ASP A 38 1.26 17.87 23.18
CA ASP A 38 2.21 16.84 23.56
C ASP A 38 2.87 16.23 22.32
N VAL A 39 2.05 15.99 21.28
CA VAL A 39 2.48 15.29 20.06
C VAL A 39 1.84 15.93 18.83
N ILE A 40 2.65 16.20 17.80
CA ILE A 40 2.16 16.39 16.42
C ILE A 40 2.33 15.09 15.65
N VAL A 41 1.27 14.61 15.02
CA VAL A 41 1.31 13.50 14.05
C VAL A 41 1.18 14.10 12.66
N VAL A 42 2.13 13.84 11.77
CA VAL A 42 2.10 14.31 10.37
C VAL A 42 1.75 13.15 9.44
N GLY A 43 0.60 13.25 8.78
CA GLY A 43 0.02 12.24 7.90
C GLY A 43 -1.10 11.46 8.58
N ALA A 44 -2.25 11.35 7.92
CA ALA A 44 -3.47 10.67 8.37
C ALA A 44 -3.76 9.38 7.57
N GLY A 45 -2.71 8.71 7.09
CA GLY A 45 -2.79 7.30 6.70
C GLY A 45 -2.90 6.37 7.91
N TYR A 46 -3.07 5.07 7.71
CA TYR A 46 -3.26 4.11 8.82
C TYR A 46 -2.18 4.18 9.92
N SER A 47 -0.93 4.47 9.56
CA SER A 47 0.14 4.70 10.54
C SER A 47 -0.14 5.88 11.45
N GLY A 48 -0.41 7.05 10.88
CA GLY A 48 -0.74 8.24 11.65
C GLY A 48 -2.10 8.17 12.35
N LEU A 49 -3.11 7.53 11.76
CA LEU A 49 -4.40 7.28 12.40
C LEU A 49 -4.26 6.40 13.65
N THR A 50 -3.48 5.32 13.56
CA THR A 50 -3.19 4.45 14.70
C THR A 50 -2.42 5.22 15.77
N ALA A 51 -1.38 5.95 15.36
CA ALA A 51 -0.57 6.73 16.29
C ALA A 51 -1.37 7.81 17.01
N ALA A 52 -2.20 8.56 16.28
CA ALA A 52 -3.06 9.60 16.83
C ALA A 52 -4.11 9.00 17.77
N ARG A 53 -4.78 7.90 17.37
CA ARG A 53 -5.74 7.19 18.22
C ARG A 53 -5.10 6.73 19.52
N ASP A 54 -4.00 5.99 19.44
CA ASP A 54 -3.33 5.43 20.62
C ASP A 54 -2.82 6.54 21.56
N ALA A 55 -2.22 7.60 21.03
CA ALA A 55 -1.73 8.74 21.83
C ALA A 55 -2.87 9.53 22.48
N SER A 56 -3.94 9.84 21.74
CA SER A 56 -5.09 10.59 22.25
C SER A 56 -5.87 9.82 23.31
N VAL A 57 -6.10 8.51 23.10
CA VAL A 57 -6.75 7.62 24.08
C VAL A 57 -5.88 7.46 25.34
N ALA A 58 -4.56 7.54 25.21
CA ALA A 58 -3.65 7.56 26.35
C ALA A 58 -3.59 8.91 27.10
N GLY A 59 -4.40 9.90 26.70
CA GLY A 59 -4.52 11.18 27.38
C GLY A 59 -3.57 12.28 26.89
N LEU A 60 -2.80 12.04 25.83
CA LEU A 60 -1.91 13.06 25.25
C LEU A 60 -2.70 14.04 24.39
N LYS A 61 -2.37 15.33 24.44
CA LYS A 61 -2.91 16.34 23.52
C LYS A 61 -2.24 16.18 22.16
N VAL A 62 -2.99 15.68 21.18
CA VAL A 62 -2.48 15.36 19.85
C VAL A 62 -2.98 16.38 18.83
N LEU A 63 -2.08 16.84 17.97
CA LEU A 63 -2.42 17.52 16.72
C LEU A 63 -2.12 16.62 15.53
N LEU A 64 -3.13 16.26 14.73
CA LEU A 64 -2.98 15.56 13.47
C LEU A 64 -2.94 16.56 12.30
N LEU A 65 -1.83 16.64 11.58
CA LEU A 65 -1.67 17.46 10.37
C LEU A 65 -1.70 16.57 9.13
N GLU A 66 -2.60 16.87 8.19
CA GLU A 66 -2.76 16.12 6.95
C GLU A 66 -2.72 17.05 5.73
N ALA A 67 -1.96 16.63 4.71
CA ALA A 67 -1.81 17.38 3.48
C ALA A 67 -3.09 17.37 2.62
N ARG A 68 -3.79 16.24 2.60
CA ARG A 68 -5.03 16.01 1.85
C ARG A 68 -6.25 16.57 2.57
N ASP A 69 -7.41 16.45 1.92
CA ASP A 69 -8.73 16.72 2.49
C ASP A 69 -9.39 15.48 3.13
N ARG A 70 -8.66 14.35 3.19
CA ARG A 70 -9.15 13.06 3.65
C ARG A 70 -8.13 12.27 4.48
N ILE A 71 -8.63 11.33 5.27
CA ILE A 71 -7.84 10.29 5.93
C ILE A 71 -7.57 9.09 5.00
N GLY A 72 -6.77 8.13 5.48
CA GLY A 72 -6.47 6.85 4.83
C GLY A 72 -5.17 6.84 4.03
N GLY A 73 -4.71 8.00 3.55
CA GLY A 73 -3.45 8.10 2.80
C GLY A 73 -3.47 7.22 1.55
N ARG A 74 -2.54 6.26 1.46
CA ARG A 74 -2.41 5.28 0.36
C ARG A 74 -3.49 4.18 0.34
N SER A 75 -4.46 4.20 1.25
CA SER A 75 -5.62 3.30 1.24
C SER A 75 -6.89 4.08 1.56
N TRP A 76 -7.82 4.10 0.61
CA TRP A 76 -9.13 4.74 0.74
C TRP A 76 -10.07 4.19 -0.32
N SER A 77 -11.37 4.30 -0.07
CA SER A 77 -12.41 3.83 -0.97
C SER A 77 -13.34 4.95 -1.42
N SER A 78 -13.89 4.79 -2.62
CA SER A 78 -14.93 5.65 -3.16
C SER A 78 -16.20 4.85 -3.41
N ASN A 79 -17.29 5.23 -2.74
CA ASN A 79 -18.59 4.60 -2.97
C ASN A 79 -19.28 5.31 -4.14
N ILE A 80 -19.30 4.65 -5.29
CA ILE A 80 -19.93 5.16 -6.52
C ILE A 80 -21.08 4.23 -6.85
N GLU A 81 -22.30 4.77 -6.90
CA GLU A 81 -23.53 4.02 -7.20
C GLU A 81 -23.72 2.77 -6.32
N GLY A 82 -23.31 2.87 -5.05
CA GLY A 82 -23.47 1.79 -4.07
C GLY A 82 -22.35 0.74 -4.07
N TYR A 83 -21.31 0.89 -4.90
CA TYR A 83 -20.15 -0.01 -4.92
C TYR A 83 -18.88 0.68 -4.40
N PRO A 84 -18.11 0.07 -3.47
CA PRO A 84 -16.84 0.61 -2.97
C PRO A 84 -15.68 0.31 -3.93
N TYR A 85 -15.21 1.32 -4.66
CA TYR A 85 -13.97 1.23 -5.44
C TYR A 85 -12.76 1.53 -4.58
N GLU A 86 -11.81 0.59 -4.53
CA GLU A 86 -10.66 0.66 -3.62
C GLU A 86 -9.44 1.30 -4.27
N MET A 87 -9.23 2.58 -4.00
CA MET A 87 -8.31 3.43 -4.75
C MET A 87 -6.82 3.08 -4.53
N GLY A 88 -6.49 2.31 -3.48
CA GLY A 88 -5.12 1.96 -3.11
C GLY A 88 -5.05 0.60 -2.41
N GLY A 89 -4.45 0.53 -1.22
CA GLY A 89 -4.41 -0.71 -0.42
C GLY A 89 -5.83 -1.22 -0.12
N THR A 90 -6.07 -2.53 -0.29
CA THR A 90 -7.42 -3.12 -0.29
C THR A 90 -7.54 -4.32 0.62
N TRP A 91 -6.68 -5.31 0.42
CA TRP A 91 -6.89 -6.63 0.98
C TRP A 91 -6.31 -6.77 2.38
N VAL A 92 -7.00 -7.58 3.18
CA VAL A 92 -6.65 -7.88 4.57
C VAL A 92 -6.83 -9.37 4.84
N TYR A 93 -6.09 -9.91 5.80
CA TYR A 93 -6.21 -11.32 6.20
C TYR A 93 -5.86 -11.50 7.68
N TRP A 94 -6.39 -12.53 8.34
CA TRP A 94 -6.18 -12.71 9.78
C TRP A 94 -4.74 -13.04 10.19
N GLY A 95 -3.93 -13.55 9.26
CA GLY A 95 -2.48 -13.71 9.44
C GLY A 95 -1.71 -12.38 9.47
N GLN A 96 -2.36 -11.26 9.15
CA GLN A 96 -1.83 -9.91 9.30
C GLN A 96 -2.25 -9.36 10.67
N ALA A 97 -1.37 -9.56 11.65
CA ALA A 97 -1.71 -9.51 13.06
C ALA A 97 -2.29 -8.14 13.51
N THR A 98 -1.69 -7.03 13.07
CA THR A 98 -2.05 -5.70 13.58
C THR A 98 -3.30 -5.15 12.92
N VAL A 99 -3.48 -5.34 11.60
CA VAL A 99 -4.73 -4.97 10.93
C VAL A 99 -5.88 -5.83 11.42
N TRP A 100 -5.67 -7.15 11.60
CA TRP A 100 -6.71 -8.03 12.10
C TRP A 100 -7.11 -7.71 13.54
N ARG A 101 -6.14 -7.31 14.39
CA ARG A 101 -6.43 -6.83 15.74
C ARG A 101 -7.39 -5.65 15.72
N GLU A 102 -7.21 -4.70 14.81
CA GLU A 102 -8.09 -3.53 14.69
C GLU A 102 -9.43 -3.88 14.08
N ILE A 103 -9.48 -4.78 13.08
CA ILE A 103 -10.75 -5.33 12.56
C ILE A 103 -11.57 -5.93 13.69
N ALA A 104 -10.94 -6.77 14.52
CA ALA A 104 -11.61 -7.41 15.65
C ALA A 104 -12.04 -6.40 16.73
N ARG A 105 -11.19 -5.41 17.04
CA ARG A 105 -11.48 -4.34 18.00
C ARG A 105 -12.73 -3.54 17.61
N TYR A 106 -12.90 -3.25 16.32
CA TYR A 106 -14.05 -2.49 15.82
C TYR A 106 -15.25 -3.36 15.44
N GLY A 107 -15.18 -4.69 15.63
CA GLY A 107 -16.27 -5.61 15.32
C GLY A 107 -16.58 -5.73 13.82
N MET A 108 -15.55 -5.63 12.97
CA MET A 108 -15.70 -5.60 11.50
C MET A 108 -15.35 -6.93 10.82
N GLN A 109 -15.23 -8.03 11.57
CA GLN A 109 -14.92 -9.35 11.00
C GLN A 109 -15.99 -9.82 10.00
N ASP A 110 -17.26 -9.54 10.30
CA ASP A 110 -18.41 -9.92 9.47
C ASP A 110 -18.66 -8.93 8.32
N ASP A 111 -17.91 -7.83 8.28
CA ASP A 111 -17.96 -6.80 7.24
C ASP A 111 -17.01 -7.08 6.07
N LEU A 112 -16.41 -8.28 6.02
CA LEU A 112 -15.51 -8.71 4.97
C LEU A 112 -16.23 -9.52 3.89
N GLU A 113 -15.72 -9.45 2.66
CA GLU A 113 -16.15 -10.25 1.51
C GLU A 113 -14.96 -10.78 0.71
N ILE A 114 -15.18 -11.85 -0.04
CA ILE A 114 -14.16 -12.49 -0.88
C ILE A 114 -14.16 -11.84 -2.27
N SER A 115 -12.97 -11.51 -2.74
CA SER A 115 -12.75 -10.83 -4.02
C SER A 115 -13.08 -11.73 -5.23
N TYR A 116 -12.62 -12.97 -5.23
CA TYR A 116 -12.85 -13.91 -6.32
C TYR A 116 -14.11 -14.77 -6.09
N ASP A 117 -14.83 -15.08 -7.17
CA ASP A 117 -15.96 -16.01 -7.18
C ASP A 117 -15.92 -16.80 -8.50
N PHE A 118 -15.61 -18.08 -8.40
CA PHE A 118 -15.50 -19.00 -9.53
C PHE A 118 -16.70 -19.94 -9.67
N SER A 119 -17.80 -19.67 -8.94
CA SER A 119 -19.00 -20.52 -8.95
C SER A 119 -19.87 -20.39 -10.22
N ARG A 120 -19.63 -19.36 -11.03
CA ARG A 120 -20.37 -19.01 -12.25
C ARG A 120 -19.45 -18.34 -13.26
N GLY A 121 -19.97 -17.99 -14.44
CA GLY A 121 -19.22 -17.29 -15.48
C GLY A 121 -18.28 -18.20 -16.27
N ILE A 122 -17.27 -17.61 -16.91
CA ILE A 122 -16.37 -18.37 -17.80
C ILE A 122 -15.47 -19.36 -17.06
N ASN A 123 -15.17 -19.09 -15.78
CA ASN A 123 -14.32 -19.87 -14.89
C ASN A 123 -12.96 -20.24 -15.52
N LYS A 124 -12.19 -19.23 -15.92
CA LYS A 124 -10.91 -19.38 -16.64
C LYS A 124 -9.85 -18.39 -16.19
N PHE A 125 -8.62 -18.89 -16.21
CA PHE A 125 -7.41 -18.07 -16.26
C PHE A 125 -6.98 -17.86 -17.71
N LEU A 126 -6.76 -16.60 -18.08
CA LEU A 126 -6.33 -16.21 -19.43
C LEU A 126 -4.88 -15.73 -19.39
N LEU A 127 -3.98 -16.46 -20.05
CA LEU A 127 -2.57 -16.12 -20.15
C LEU A 127 -2.26 -15.58 -21.56
N ALA A 128 -2.26 -14.26 -21.70
CA ALA A 128 -1.92 -13.56 -22.93
C ALA A 128 -0.43 -13.23 -23.00
N SER A 129 0.20 -13.66 -24.08
CA SER A 129 1.61 -13.42 -24.41
C SER A 129 1.76 -12.77 -25.79
N ALA A 130 2.99 -12.45 -26.19
CA ALA A 130 3.27 -12.02 -27.57
C ALA A 130 2.91 -13.06 -28.65
N HIS A 131 2.66 -14.31 -28.26
CA HIS A 131 2.30 -15.42 -29.16
C HIS A 131 0.81 -15.76 -29.15
N GLY A 132 -0.02 -14.94 -28.49
CA GLY A 132 -1.45 -15.16 -28.33
C GLY A 132 -1.84 -15.53 -26.90
N THR A 133 -3.14 -15.79 -26.73
CA THR A 133 -3.78 -16.12 -25.45
C THR A 133 -4.01 -17.62 -25.32
N GLN A 134 -3.68 -18.15 -24.14
CA GLN A 134 -3.96 -19.53 -23.75
C GLN A 134 -4.93 -19.52 -22.56
N ASP A 135 -5.87 -20.46 -22.57
CA ASP A 135 -6.89 -20.57 -21.54
C ASP A 135 -6.60 -21.77 -20.63
N PHE A 136 -6.70 -21.55 -19.33
CA PHE A 136 -6.50 -22.56 -18.30
C PHE A 136 -7.70 -22.61 -17.35
N THR A 137 -7.91 -23.75 -16.70
CA THR A 137 -8.72 -23.80 -15.48
C THR A 137 -7.97 -23.12 -14.33
N HIS A 138 -8.68 -22.68 -13.28
CA HIS A 138 -8.00 -22.12 -12.10
C HIS A 138 -7.14 -23.15 -11.35
N GLU A 139 -7.47 -24.45 -11.41
CA GLU A 139 -6.58 -25.50 -10.88
C GLU A 139 -5.24 -25.56 -11.63
N GLN A 140 -5.28 -25.39 -12.96
CA GLN A 140 -4.07 -25.31 -13.78
C GLN A 140 -3.31 -23.99 -13.57
N GLU A 141 -4.03 -22.88 -13.34
CA GLU A 141 -3.42 -21.61 -12.92
C GLU A 141 -2.65 -21.79 -11.62
N ASP A 142 -3.29 -22.37 -10.60
CA ASP A 142 -2.68 -22.59 -9.28
C ASP A 142 -1.43 -23.45 -9.39
N ALA A 143 -1.50 -24.58 -10.10
CA ALA A 143 -0.35 -25.46 -10.30
C ALA A 143 0.80 -24.80 -11.08
N LEU A 144 0.47 -23.98 -12.08
CA LEU A 144 1.45 -23.24 -12.88
C LEU A 144 2.16 -22.17 -12.04
N MET A 145 1.39 -21.39 -11.28
CA MET A 145 1.89 -20.34 -10.39
C MET A 145 2.75 -20.93 -9.26
N GLU A 146 2.27 -21.99 -8.62
CA GLU A 146 3.01 -22.68 -7.56
C GLU A 146 4.34 -23.24 -8.09
N SER A 147 4.34 -23.94 -9.24
CA SER A 147 5.57 -24.47 -9.83
C SER A 147 6.57 -23.36 -10.16
N ALA A 148 6.10 -22.26 -10.78
CA ALA A 148 6.94 -21.13 -11.15
C ALA A 148 7.57 -20.44 -9.93
N LEU A 149 6.76 -20.13 -8.91
CA LEU A 149 7.20 -19.43 -7.71
C LEU A 149 8.08 -20.30 -6.82
N CYS A 150 7.78 -21.60 -6.67
CA CYS A 150 8.62 -22.51 -5.91
C CYS A 150 10.04 -22.60 -6.51
N LYS A 151 10.19 -22.68 -7.84
CA LYS A 151 11.50 -22.62 -8.51
C LYS A 151 12.22 -21.29 -8.24
N LEU A 152 11.48 -20.18 -8.29
CA LEU A 152 12.01 -18.85 -8.01
C LEU A 152 12.58 -18.73 -6.59
N VAL A 153 11.81 -19.10 -5.59
CA VAL A 153 12.14 -18.86 -4.17
C VAL A 153 12.99 -19.97 -3.54
N ASN A 154 13.20 -21.09 -4.21
CA ASN A 154 13.99 -22.21 -3.69
C ASN A 154 15.50 -21.95 -3.77
N ILE A 155 15.98 -21.07 -2.89
CA ILE A 155 17.39 -20.64 -2.79
C ILE A 155 18.20 -21.42 -1.75
N ASP A 156 17.52 -22.15 -0.86
CA ASP A 156 18.10 -22.87 0.27
C ASP A 156 17.64 -24.34 0.35
N GLY A 157 16.87 -24.82 -0.62
CA GLY A 157 16.28 -26.16 -0.60
C GLY A 157 14.98 -26.25 0.21
N THR A 158 14.59 -25.18 0.93
CA THR A 158 13.40 -25.13 1.79
C THR A 158 12.51 -23.93 1.48
N HIS A 159 12.58 -23.41 0.25
CA HIS A 159 11.76 -22.31 -0.25
C HIS A 159 11.87 -21.02 0.59
N GLY A 160 13.07 -20.73 1.11
CA GLY A 160 13.38 -19.52 1.88
C GLY A 160 13.21 -19.66 3.39
N ARG A 161 12.80 -20.84 3.90
CA ARG A 161 12.56 -21.06 5.34
C ARG A 161 13.85 -20.99 6.16
N ASP A 162 14.94 -21.55 5.64
CA ASP A 162 16.24 -21.50 6.34
C ASP A 162 16.90 -20.12 6.19
N THR A 163 16.68 -19.45 5.06
CA THR A 163 17.20 -18.12 4.79
C THR A 163 16.49 -17.05 5.62
N ILE A 164 15.15 -17.09 5.70
CA ILE A 164 14.33 -16.10 6.41
C ILE A 164 13.41 -16.82 7.42
N PRO A 165 13.94 -17.43 8.50
CA PRO A 165 13.12 -18.17 9.46
C PRO A 165 12.23 -17.24 10.31
N TYR A 166 12.60 -15.97 10.44
CA TYR A 166 11.91 -14.96 11.26
C TYR A 166 11.69 -13.68 10.44
N PRO A 167 10.66 -13.61 9.58
CA PRO A 167 10.45 -12.47 8.68
C PRO A 167 10.12 -11.16 9.41
N HIS A 168 9.79 -11.19 10.70
CA HIS A 168 9.52 -10.02 11.53
C HIS A 168 10.78 -9.41 12.20
N SER A 169 11.97 -9.94 11.92
CA SER A 169 13.23 -9.41 12.47
C SER A 169 13.65 -8.13 11.75
N GLY A 170 13.97 -7.08 12.51
CA GLY A 170 14.59 -5.87 11.98
C GLY A 170 16.08 -5.98 11.66
N ILE A 171 16.67 -7.16 11.91
CA ILE A 171 18.04 -7.49 11.53
C ILE A 171 17.95 -8.50 10.41
N LEU A 172 18.37 -8.09 9.19
CA LEU A 172 18.59 -9.04 8.11
C LEU A 172 19.74 -9.96 8.50
N ASN A 173 19.46 -11.24 8.72
CA ASN A 173 20.52 -12.20 8.99
C ASN A 173 21.51 -12.24 7.79
N PRO A 174 22.78 -12.63 7.99
CA PRO A 174 23.77 -12.57 6.91
C PRO A 174 23.41 -13.39 5.66
N GLN A 175 22.67 -14.50 5.82
CA GLN A 175 22.27 -15.33 4.68
C GLN A 175 21.18 -14.66 3.83
N ALA A 176 20.23 -13.97 4.46
CA ALA A 176 19.18 -13.23 3.79
C ALA A 176 19.69 -11.92 3.20
N ARG A 177 20.60 -11.22 3.91
CA ARG A 177 21.12 -9.91 3.54
C ARG A 177 21.72 -9.87 2.13
N LYS A 178 22.41 -10.93 1.70
CA LYS A 178 23.00 -10.99 0.35
C LYS A 178 21.92 -10.91 -0.75
N TYR A 179 20.73 -11.44 -0.51
CA TYR A 179 19.63 -11.42 -1.48
C TYR A 179 18.97 -10.06 -1.61
N ASP A 180 19.21 -9.13 -0.68
CA ASP A 180 18.73 -7.76 -0.85
C ASP A 180 19.54 -7.03 -1.91
N TYR A 181 20.81 -7.39 -2.13
CA TYR A 181 21.61 -6.85 -3.25
C TYR A 181 21.39 -7.60 -4.58
N VAL A 182 20.52 -8.62 -4.60
CA VAL A 182 20.18 -9.39 -5.80
C VAL A 182 18.88 -8.83 -6.37
N SER A 183 18.89 -8.50 -7.66
CA SER A 183 17.65 -8.14 -8.34
C SER A 183 16.84 -9.39 -8.71
N VAL A 184 15.54 -9.21 -8.94
CA VAL A 184 14.71 -10.30 -9.47
C VAL A 184 15.19 -10.74 -10.85
N ALA A 185 15.68 -9.83 -11.68
CA ALA A 185 16.29 -10.15 -12.98
C ALA A 185 17.48 -11.11 -12.83
N ASP A 186 18.37 -10.86 -11.86
CA ASP A 186 19.51 -11.73 -11.57
C ASP A 186 19.05 -13.13 -11.18
N ARG A 187 18.05 -13.23 -10.30
CA ARG A 187 17.50 -14.52 -9.86
C ARG A 187 16.85 -15.29 -11.01
N LEU A 188 16.05 -14.62 -11.85
CA LEU A 188 15.42 -15.24 -13.01
C LEU A 188 16.45 -15.72 -14.04
N ALA A 189 17.57 -15.01 -14.19
CA ALA A 189 18.67 -15.44 -15.04
C ALA A 189 19.31 -16.75 -14.55
N GLU A 190 19.51 -16.89 -13.23
CA GLU A 190 20.07 -18.08 -12.60
C GLU A 190 19.24 -19.35 -12.88
N ILE A 191 17.91 -19.24 -12.77
CA ILE A 191 16.99 -20.39 -12.91
C ILE A 191 16.37 -20.50 -14.31
N LYS A 192 16.82 -19.70 -15.29
CA LYS A 192 16.20 -19.64 -16.62
C LYS A 192 15.99 -21.02 -17.27
N HIS A 193 16.93 -21.93 -17.07
CA HIS A 193 16.91 -23.29 -17.62
C HIS A 193 15.91 -24.23 -16.95
N GLN A 194 15.32 -23.84 -15.82
CA GLN A 194 14.36 -24.61 -15.03
C GLN A 194 12.90 -24.22 -15.31
N LEU A 195 12.69 -23.07 -15.98
CA LEU A 195 11.37 -22.50 -16.23
C LEU A 195 10.92 -22.80 -17.67
N THR A 196 9.72 -23.32 -17.81
CA THR A 196 8.99 -23.28 -19.09
C THR A 196 8.63 -21.85 -19.45
N PRO A 197 8.27 -21.55 -20.72
CA PRO A 197 7.82 -20.22 -21.11
C PRO A 197 6.65 -19.69 -20.27
N ASN A 198 5.65 -20.54 -20.00
CA ASN A 198 4.47 -20.13 -19.22
C ASN A 198 4.81 -19.91 -17.74
N GLU A 199 5.65 -20.75 -17.14
CA GLU A 199 6.12 -20.55 -15.76
C GLU A 199 6.91 -19.25 -15.63
N ARG A 200 7.77 -18.94 -16.61
CA ARG A 200 8.51 -17.69 -16.63
C ARG A 200 7.58 -16.48 -16.70
N LEU A 201 6.60 -16.49 -17.60
CA LEU A 201 5.60 -15.41 -17.73
C LEU A 201 4.83 -15.22 -16.40
N CYS A 202 4.41 -16.31 -15.76
CA CYS A 202 3.70 -16.28 -14.50
C CYS A 202 4.55 -15.73 -13.35
N ALA A 203 5.81 -16.19 -13.21
CA ALA A 203 6.72 -15.69 -12.21
C ALA A 203 7.00 -14.18 -12.40
N GLU A 204 7.33 -13.76 -13.63
CA GLU A 204 7.59 -12.35 -13.94
C GLU A 204 6.37 -11.48 -13.66
N ALA A 205 5.18 -11.86 -14.16
CA ALA A 205 3.94 -11.10 -13.95
C ALA A 205 3.55 -11.01 -12.46
N PHE A 206 3.68 -12.09 -11.69
CA PHE A 206 3.34 -12.09 -10.26
C PHE A 206 4.29 -11.21 -9.43
N ILE A 207 5.59 -11.27 -9.70
CA ILE A 207 6.56 -10.43 -8.99
C ILE A 207 6.36 -8.96 -9.34
N LEU A 208 6.12 -8.66 -10.63
CA LEU A 208 5.86 -7.29 -11.08
C LEU A 208 4.52 -6.75 -10.54
N LEU A 209 3.51 -7.61 -10.34
CA LEU A 209 2.29 -7.27 -9.60
C LEU A 209 2.64 -6.87 -8.16
N CYS A 210 3.51 -7.63 -7.49
CA CYS A 210 3.92 -7.35 -6.11
C CYS A 210 4.82 -6.10 -5.99
N SER A 211 5.70 -5.85 -6.95
CA SER A 211 6.70 -4.78 -6.85
C SER A 211 6.31 -3.47 -7.51
N GLY A 212 5.42 -3.50 -8.51
CA GLY A 212 5.05 -2.34 -9.30
C GLY A 212 6.21 -1.72 -10.10
N ALA A 213 7.33 -2.43 -10.23
CA ALA A 213 8.60 -1.90 -10.73
C ALA A 213 9.05 -2.61 -12.03
N THR A 214 10.37 -2.76 -12.23
CA THR A 214 10.98 -3.61 -13.26
C THR A 214 11.71 -4.77 -12.59
N LEU A 215 12.09 -5.81 -13.34
CA LEU A 215 12.79 -6.96 -12.79
C LEU A 215 14.19 -6.58 -12.23
N GLU A 216 14.85 -5.62 -12.86
CA GLU A 216 16.19 -5.12 -12.53
C GLU A 216 16.19 -4.23 -11.28
N THR A 217 15.09 -3.52 -11.06
CA THR A 217 14.95 -2.55 -9.97
C THR A 217 14.27 -3.16 -8.74
N THR A 218 13.78 -4.40 -8.81
CA THR A 218 13.11 -5.07 -7.69
C THR A 218 14.12 -5.86 -6.85
N SER A 219 14.24 -5.57 -5.55
CA SER A 219 14.97 -6.42 -4.60
C SER A 219 14.33 -7.81 -4.51
N PHE A 220 15.12 -8.85 -4.75
CA PHE A 220 14.65 -10.23 -4.63
C PHE A 220 14.39 -10.62 -3.16
N TYR A 221 15.18 -10.10 -2.21
CA TYR A 221 14.90 -10.29 -0.78
C TYR A 221 13.52 -9.78 -0.38
N GLU A 222 13.07 -8.63 -0.90
CA GLU A 222 11.78 -8.08 -0.52
C GLU A 222 10.61 -8.97 -0.99
N PHE A 223 10.76 -9.62 -2.16
CA PHE A 223 9.82 -10.65 -2.58
C PHE A 223 9.87 -11.90 -1.68
N LEU A 224 11.07 -12.38 -1.31
CA LEU A 224 11.21 -13.49 -0.36
C LEU A 224 10.62 -13.18 1.02
N HIS A 225 10.69 -11.93 1.45
CA HIS A 225 10.12 -11.46 2.71
C HIS A 225 8.59 -11.53 2.69
N TRP A 226 7.95 -11.06 1.62
CA TRP A 226 6.50 -11.25 1.41
C TRP A 226 6.12 -12.73 1.37
N TRP A 227 6.86 -13.56 0.62
CA TRP A 227 6.66 -15.00 0.54
C TRP A 227 6.72 -15.67 1.93
N ALA A 228 7.71 -15.29 2.75
CA ALA A 228 7.86 -15.80 4.11
C ALA A 228 6.69 -15.41 5.02
N LEU A 229 6.21 -14.16 4.95
CA LEU A 229 5.03 -13.69 5.68
C LEU A 229 3.76 -14.41 5.25
N CYS A 230 3.68 -14.82 3.98
CA CYS A 230 2.61 -15.63 3.41
C CYS A 230 2.75 -17.12 3.74
N GLY A 231 3.64 -17.53 4.66
CA GLY A 231 3.76 -18.93 5.07
C GLY A 231 4.53 -19.81 4.08
N TYR A 232 5.32 -19.20 3.19
CA TYR A 232 6.16 -19.87 2.20
C TYR A 232 5.37 -20.77 1.24
N SER A 233 4.24 -20.28 0.75
CA SER A 233 3.40 -20.99 -0.22
C SER A 233 2.66 -20.00 -1.12
N TYR A 234 2.34 -20.43 -2.35
CA TYR A 234 1.54 -19.65 -3.28
C TYR A 234 0.11 -19.46 -2.76
N GLU A 235 -0.52 -20.52 -2.22
CA GLU A 235 -1.84 -20.43 -1.58
C GLU A 235 -1.85 -19.39 -0.46
N GLY A 236 -0.79 -19.36 0.34
CA GLY A 236 -0.60 -18.34 1.36
C GLY A 236 -0.54 -16.93 0.79
N CYS A 237 0.15 -16.72 -0.34
CA CYS A 237 0.14 -15.43 -1.03
C CYS A 237 -1.27 -15.05 -1.50
N ILE A 238 -2.02 -15.96 -2.11
CA ILE A 238 -3.40 -15.67 -2.54
C ILE A 238 -4.29 -15.29 -1.34
N ASN A 239 -4.19 -16.05 -0.26
CA ASN A 239 -4.94 -15.80 0.97
C ASN A 239 -4.63 -14.43 1.59
N HIS A 240 -3.36 -14.05 1.69
CA HIS A 240 -2.96 -12.81 2.38
C HIS A 240 -3.04 -11.57 1.50
N LEU A 241 -2.84 -11.70 0.20
CA LEU A 241 -2.62 -10.55 -0.69
C LEU A 241 -3.88 -10.12 -1.44
N VAL A 242 -4.82 -11.02 -1.74
CA VAL A 242 -5.94 -10.73 -2.66
C VAL A 242 -7.29 -11.36 -2.28
N LYS A 243 -7.44 -11.88 -1.05
CA LYS A 243 -8.66 -12.61 -0.64
C LYS A 243 -9.77 -11.70 -0.13
N TYR A 244 -9.63 -11.18 1.09
CA TYR A 244 -10.71 -10.44 1.74
C TYR A 244 -10.56 -8.93 1.60
N LYS A 245 -11.68 -8.25 1.35
CA LYS A 245 -11.83 -6.80 1.36
C LYS A 245 -13.05 -6.40 2.18
N PHE A 246 -13.17 -5.13 2.55
CA PHE A 246 -14.32 -4.64 3.31
C PHE A 246 -15.51 -4.35 2.39
N LYS A 247 -16.71 -4.84 2.75
CA LYS A 247 -17.99 -4.51 2.08
C LYS A 247 -18.28 -3.02 2.02
N GLY A 248 -17.85 -2.27 3.05
CA GLY A 248 -17.97 -0.80 3.11
C GLY A 248 -16.78 -0.04 2.49
N GLY A 249 -15.78 -0.77 1.99
CA GLY A 249 -14.49 -0.27 1.54
C GLY A 249 -13.58 0.24 2.67
N GLN A 250 -12.30 0.42 2.38
CA GLN A 250 -11.28 0.82 3.37
C GLN A 250 -11.58 2.12 4.11
N SER A 251 -12.24 3.10 3.49
CA SER A 251 -12.61 4.33 4.20
C SER A 251 -13.61 4.11 5.33
N SER A 252 -14.40 3.03 5.31
CA SER A 252 -15.28 2.63 6.42
C SER A 252 -14.51 2.06 7.61
N PHE A 253 -13.31 1.54 7.38
CA PHE A 253 -12.39 1.07 8.42
C PHE A 253 -11.54 2.23 8.97
N ALA A 254 -10.93 3.04 8.10
CA ALA A 254 -10.13 4.21 8.49
C ALA A 254 -10.89 5.19 9.41
N ILE A 255 -12.19 5.43 9.14
CA ILE A 255 -13.00 6.37 9.94
C ILE A 255 -13.19 5.90 11.39
N ARG A 256 -13.05 4.59 11.68
CA ARG A 256 -13.13 4.05 13.05
C ARG A 256 -12.01 4.59 13.94
N PHE A 257 -10.77 4.60 13.42
CA PHE A 257 -9.60 5.15 14.11
C PHE A 257 -9.76 6.64 14.38
N PHE A 258 -10.17 7.39 13.36
CA PHE A 258 -10.38 8.83 13.48
C PHE A 258 -11.49 9.15 14.50
N GLY A 259 -12.61 8.43 14.43
CA GLY A 259 -13.73 8.59 15.37
C GLY A 259 -13.35 8.29 16.82
N GLU A 260 -12.60 7.21 17.06
CA GLU A 260 -12.12 6.87 18.41
C GLU A 260 -11.13 7.91 18.95
N ALA A 261 -10.20 8.38 18.12
CA ALA A 261 -9.27 9.44 18.48
C ALA A 261 -10.03 10.74 18.83
N LEU A 262 -11.04 11.12 18.03
CA LEU A 262 -11.87 12.30 18.28
C LEU A 262 -12.71 12.16 19.57
N ALA A 263 -13.28 10.98 19.81
CA ALA A 263 -14.10 10.70 20.99
C ALA A 263 -13.32 10.81 22.30
N SER A 264 -11.98 10.68 22.27
CA SER A 264 -11.14 10.91 23.45
C SER A 264 -11.17 12.35 23.98
N GLY A 265 -11.57 13.32 23.15
CA GLY A 265 -11.50 14.74 23.46
C GLY A 265 -10.09 15.36 23.39
N ASN A 266 -9.07 14.55 23.09
CA ASN A 266 -7.66 14.98 23.05
C ASN A 266 -7.08 15.14 21.64
N LEU A 267 -7.92 14.99 20.60
CA LEU A 267 -7.50 15.15 19.21
C LEU A 267 -7.90 16.53 18.66
N SER A 268 -6.88 17.32 18.33
CA SER A 268 -6.97 18.39 17.34
C SER A 268 -6.51 17.90 15.97
N TYR A 269 -7.06 18.44 14.90
CA TYR A 269 -6.68 18.09 13.53
C TYR A 269 -6.77 19.28 12.59
N ALA A 270 -5.92 19.29 11.56
CA ALA A 270 -6.01 20.23 10.45
C ALA A 270 -5.61 19.53 9.13
N PHE A 271 -6.59 19.45 8.21
CA PHE A 271 -6.46 18.94 6.84
C PHE A 271 -6.14 20.08 5.87
N ASN A 272 -5.69 19.76 4.65
CA ASN A 272 -5.15 20.71 3.68
C ASN A 272 -3.94 21.49 4.23
N GLN A 273 -3.12 20.85 5.06
CA GLN A 273 -1.94 21.42 5.71
C GLN A 273 -0.66 20.66 5.32
N PRO A 274 -0.23 20.72 4.05
CA PRO A 274 1.02 20.09 3.65
C PRO A 274 2.18 20.72 4.43
N VAL A 275 3.02 19.89 5.05
CA VAL A 275 4.19 20.32 5.81
C VAL A 275 5.30 20.75 4.85
N ALA A 276 5.96 21.86 5.15
CA ALA A 276 7.10 22.39 4.41
C ALA A 276 8.42 22.16 5.15
N SER A 277 8.42 22.34 6.47
CA SER A 277 9.64 22.16 7.27
C SER A 277 9.35 21.73 8.70
N VAL A 278 10.36 21.10 9.31
CA VAL A 278 10.36 20.67 10.70
C VAL A 278 11.66 21.14 11.34
N LYS A 279 11.54 21.90 12.43
CA LYS A 279 12.66 22.30 13.27
C LYS A 279 12.60 21.59 14.62
N ASP A 280 13.60 20.77 14.89
CA ASP A 280 13.81 20.09 16.16
C ASP A 280 14.82 20.84 17.04
N SER A 281 14.56 20.87 18.33
CA SER A 281 15.33 21.62 19.33
C SER A 281 15.21 21.00 20.71
N SER A 282 15.97 21.49 21.69
CA SER A 282 15.88 21.00 23.07
C SER A 282 14.51 21.22 23.73
N SER A 283 13.71 22.19 23.26
CA SER A 283 12.37 22.49 23.79
C SER A 283 11.24 21.74 23.08
N GLY A 284 11.55 20.95 22.05
CA GLY A 284 10.55 20.21 21.26
C GLY A 284 10.68 20.51 19.77
N VAL A 285 9.58 20.28 19.04
CA VAL A 285 9.49 20.39 17.59
C VAL A 285 8.58 21.55 17.17
N ALA A 286 8.96 22.24 16.10
CA ALA A 286 8.13 23.20 15.39
C ALA A 286 7.91 22.72 13.95
N VAL A 287 6.66 22.55 13.54
CA VAL A 287 6.25 22.08 12.22
C VAL A 287 5.61 23.23 11.47
N THR A 288 6.18 23.61 10.33
CA THR A 288 5.68 24.71 9.50
C THR A 288 5.06 24.15 8.22
N THR A 289 3.82 24.56 7.95
CA THR A 289 3.08 24.17 6.73
C THR A 289 3.51 25.03 5.53
N ARG A 290 3.18 24.59 4.31
CA ARG A 290 3.46 25.37 3.08
C ARG A 290 2.73 26.72 3.04
N THR A 291 1.67 26.90 3.85
CA THR A 291 0.96 28.18 4.02
C THR A 291 1.63 29.10 5.05
N GLY A 292 2.72 28.65 5.70
CA GLY A 292 3.48 29.41 6.69
C GLY A 292 2.99 29.25 8.12
N GLN A 293 1.91 28.49 8.36
CA GLN A 293 1.42 28.24 9.72
C GLN A 293 2.40 27.34 10.48
N THR A 294 2.72 27.70 11.72
CA THR A 294 3.64 26.93 12.56
C THR A 294 2.90 26.35 13.76
N PHE A 295 3.08 25.05 14.00
CA PHE A 295 2.57 24.32 15.14
C PHE A 295 3.73 23.81 16.00
N LYS A 296 3.56 23.75 17.31
CA LYS A 296 4.61 23.29 18.23
C LYS A 296 4.12 22.13 19.08
N ALA A 297 5.02 21.19 19.34
CA ALA A 297 4.77 20.10 20.26
C ALA A 297 6.05 19.66 20.98
N ARG A 298 5.88 18.88 22.05
CA ARG A 298 7.01 18.25 22.73
C ARG A 298 7.65 17.18 21.85
N ARG A 299 6.85 16.38 21.12
CA ARG A 299 7.30 15.33 20.18
C ARG A 299 6.57 15.41 18.84
N MET A 300 7.17 14.82 17.81
CA MET A 300 6.51 14.57 16.53
C MET A 300 6.54 13.08 16.18
N ILE A 301 5.44 12.59 15.61
CA ILE A 301 5.39 11.35 14.87
C ILE A 301 5.29 11.71 13.38
N SER A 302 6.30 11.31 12.61
CA SER A 302 6.32 11.50 11.15
C SER A 302 5.80 10.23 10.48
N ALA A 303 4.58 10.30 9.93
CA ALA A 303 3.96 9.22 9.16
C ALA A 303 3.95 9.48 7.64
N MET A 304 4.90 10.30 7.18
CA MET A 304 5.10 10.58 5.76
C MET A 304 5.75 9.38 5.04
N PRO A 305 5.38 9.09 3.78
CA PRO A 305 6.04 8.06 2.98
C PRO A 305 7.51 8.37 2.69
N LEU A 306 8.32 7.33 2.47
CA LEU A 306 9.75 7.43 2.14
C LEU A 306 9.99 8.38 0.97
N ASN A 307 9.24 8.22 -0.12
CA ASN A 307 9.42 9.01 -1.35
C ASN A 307 9.02 10.48 -1.20
N VAL A 308 8.37 10.85 -0.09
CA VAL A 308 7.94 12.24 0.20
C VAL A 308 8.88 12.93 1.20
N LEU A 309 9.67 12.16 1.97
CA LEU A 309 10.54 12.73 3.02
C LEU A 309 11.51 13.80 2.49
N ALA A 310 12.00 13.64 1.26
CA ALA A 310 12.93 14.59 0.63
C ALA A 310 12.31 15.96 0.31
N ASP A 311 10.97 16.08 0.28
CA ASP A 311 10.27 17.33 0.01
C ASP A 311 10.14 18.24 1.25
N VAL A 312 10.45 17.70 2.44
CA VAL A 312 10.33 18.41 3.71
C VAL A 312 11.71 18.77 4.23
N LYS A 313 11.91 20.05 4.57
CA LYS A 313 13.17 20.51 5.16
C LYS A 313 13.23 20.15 6.64
N PHE A 314 14.26 19.43 7.07
CA PHE A 314 14.53 19.13 8.48
C PHE A 314 15.70 19.95 9.01
N GLU A 315 15.55 20.50 10.22
CA GLU A 315 16.61 21.18 10.96
C GLU A 315 16.68 20.62 12.39
N PRO A 316 17.78 19.96 12.82
CA PRO A 316 18.95 19.61 12.03
C PRO A 316 18.61 18.63 10.89
N PRO A 317 19.47 18.53 9.84
CA PRO A 317 19.29 17.59 8.74
C PRO A 317 19.10 16.15 9.24
N LEU A 318 18.44 15.31 8.44
CA LEU A 318 18.20 13.91 8.80
C LEU A 318 19.54 13.15 8.89
N SER A 319 19.53 11.95 9.50
CA SER A 319 20.73 11.10 9.48
C SER A 319 21.12 10.77 8.04
N LYS A 320 22.43 10.66 7.77
CA LYS A 320 22.95 10.38 6.41
C LYS A 320 22.30 9.15 5.77
N GLY A 321 22.09 8.08 6.54
CA GLY A 321 21.43 6.87 6.04
C GLY A 321 19.96 7.09 5.67
N ARG A 322 19.22 7.90 6.44
CA ARG A 322 17.83 8.25 6.09
C ARG A 322 17.76 9.18 4.89
N GLU A 323 18.66 10.16 4.78
CA GLU A 323 18.75 11.03 3.61
C GLU A 323 19.06 10.21 2.34
N ALA A 324 19.99 9.25 2.44
CA ALA A 324 20.31 8.34 1.35
C ALA A 324 19.09 7.49 0.96
N ALA A 325 18.39 6.88 1.92
CA ALA A 325 17.18 6.10 1.65
C ALA A 325 16.06 6.94 1.00
N ALA A 326 15.81 8.15 1.51
CA ALA A 326 14.79 9.04 0.96
C ALA A 326 15.15 9.53 -0.46
N LYS A 327 16.44 9.73 -0.74
CA LYS A 327 16.92 10.10 -2.07
C LYS A 327 16.83 8.94 -3.07
N THR A 328 17.14 7.72 -2.64
CA THR A 328 16.98 6.51 -3.47
C THR A 328 15.50 6.24 -3.74
N GLY A 329 14.66 6.36 -2.71
CA GLY A 329 13.24 6.04 -2.78
C GLY A 329 12.97 4.55 -2.96
N HIS A 330 11.68 4.19 -2.90
CA HIS A 330 11.19 2.87 -3.26
C HIS A 330 10.77 2.82 -4.73
N VAL A 331 10.79 1.64 -5.34
CA VAL A 331 10.69 1.48 -6.81
C VAL A 331 9.27 1.36 -7.33
N ASN A 332 8.32 1.06 -6.45
CA ASN A 332 6.95 0.76 -6.84
C ASN A 332 6.20 1.95 -7.45
N GLN A 333 5.86 1.83 -8.73
CA GLN A 333 4.99 2.75 -9.47
C GLN A 333 3.77 2.00 -10.03
N THR A 334 3.14 1.17 -9.21
CA THR A 334 1.94 0.42 -9.59
C THR A 334 0.86 1.36 -10.12
N VAL A 335 0.29 0.96 -11.25
CA VAL A 335 -0.93 1.53 -11.82
C VAL A 335 -2.07 0.61 -11.42
N LYS A 336 -3.01 1.08 -10.60
CA LYS A 336 -4.21 0.33 -10.22
C LYS A 336 -5.44 0.97 -10.82
N VAL A 337 -6.17 0.22 -11.62
CA VAL A 337 -7.37 0.70 -12.31
C VAL A 337 -8.51 -0.28 -12.10
N HIS A 338 -9.70 0.27 -11.91
CA HIS A 338 -10.94 -0.48 -11.84
C HIS A 338 -11.77 -0.23 -13.10
N ALA A 339 -12.41 -1.28 -13.60
CA ALA A 339 -13.43 -1.18 -14.64
C ALA A 339 -14.75 -1.78 -14.13
N GLU A 340 -15.86 -1.09 -14.39
CA GLU A 340 -17.19 -1.70 -14.38
C GLU A 340 -17.49 -2.13 -15.81
N ILE A 341 -17.83 -3.41 -16.02
CA ILE A 341 -18.09 -3.98 -17.35
C ILE A 341 -19.45 -4.68 -17.37
N SER A 342 -20.14 -4.61 -18.51
CA SER A 342 -21.45 -5.28 -18.67
C SER A 342 -21.34 -6.80 -18.88
N ASP A 343 -20.13 -7.32 -19.10
CA ASP A 343 -19.85 -8.74 -19.31
C ASP A 343 -19.88 -9.51 -17.98
N ARG A 344 -21.07 -9.99 -17.61
CA ARG A 344 -21.34 -10.64 -16.30
C ARG A 344 -20.56 -11.95 -16.10
N ASP A 345 -20.31 -12.69 -17.19
CA ASP A 345 -19.59 -13.96 -17.12
C ASP A 345 -18.10 -13.80 -16.82
N LEU A 346 -17.56 -12.59 -16.91
CA LEU A 346 -16.21 -12.27 -16.48
C LEU A 346 -16.07 -12.10 -14.97
N ARG A 347 -17.14 -12.32 -14.17
CA ARG A 347 -17.01 -12.36 -12.70
C ARG A 347 -15.93 -13.33 -12.21
N SER A 348 -15.73 -14.42 -12.93
CA SER A 348 -14.83 -15.53 -12.61
C SER A 348 -13.61 -15.60 -13.52
N PHE A 349 -13.16 -14.48 -14.10
CA PHE A 349 -11.91 -14.46 -14.86
C PHE A 349 -10.75 -14.03 -13.97
N THR A 350 -9.59 -14.62 -14.21
CA THR A 350 -8.27 -14.09 -13.85
C THR A 350 -7.45 -14.00 -15.13
N GLY A 351 -6.50 -13.07 -15.21
CA GLY A 351 -5.73 -12.89 -16.43
C GLY A 351 -4.37 -12.26 -16.21
N ILE A 352 -3.39 -12.81 -16.94
CA ILE A 352 -2.08 -12.19 -17.16
C ILE A 352 -2.00 -11.76 -18.62
N SER A 353 -1.57 -10.52 -18.86
CA SER A 353 -1.30 -10.01 -20.22
C SER A 353 0.07 -9.33 -20.24
N TYR A 354 1.10 -10.06 -20.65
CA TYR A 354 2.49 -9.65 -20.45
C TYR A 354 3.40 -10.18 -21.57
N PRO A 355 4.46 -9.46 -22.00
CA PRO A 355 4.92 -8.14 -21.55
C PRO A 355 4.35 -6.94 -22.33
N HIS A 356 3.49 -7.21 -23.32
CA HIS A 356 3.07 -6.22 -24.32
C HIS A 356 2.01 -5.24 -23.83
N ASN A 357 1.20 -5.62 -22.84
CA ASN A 357 0.09 -4.80 -22.34
C ASN A 357 0.55 -3.83 -21.24
N ASN A 358 -0.22 -2.76 -21.02
CA ASN A 358 0.07 -1.78 -19.97
C ASN A 358 -0.43 -2.21 -18.57
N LEU A 359 -1.44 -3.08 -18.54
CA LEU A 359 -1.92 -3.77 -17.35
C LEU A 359 -1.50 -5.24 -17.47
N ILE A 360 -0.81 -5.77 -16.46
CA ILE A 360 -0.21 -7.10 -16.46
C ILE A 360 -1.07 -8.16 -15.81
N TYR A 361 -1.85 -7.79 -14.81
CA TYR A 361 -2.62 -8.73 -14.01
C TYR A 361 -3.99 -8.13 -13.75
N GLY A 362 -5.06 -8.89 -13.99
CA GLY A 362 -6.43 -8.42 -13.77
C GLY A 362 -7.39 -9.56 -13.46
N PHE A 363 -8.45 -9.28 -12.71
CA PHE A 363 -9.43 -10.29 -12.34
C PHE A 363 -10.79 -9.67 -11.97
N GLY A 364 -11.84 -10.49 -12.04
CA GLY A 364 -13.16 -10.16 -11.52
C GLY A 364 -13.14 -10.07 -9.99
N ASP A 365 -13.32 -8.87 -9.47
CA ASP A 365 -13.18 -8.55 -8.04
C ASP A 365 -14.55 -8.37 -7.34
N GLY A 366 -15.64 -8.30 -8.09
CA GLY A 366 -16.98 -8.22 -7.50
C GLY A 366 -18.08 -7.99 -8.51
N GLU A 367 -19.27 -7.70 -7.99
CA GLU A 367 -20.45 -7.36 -8.78
C GLU A 367 -21.03 -6.04 -8.24
N THR A 368 -21.26 -5.07 -9.13
CA THR A 368 -21.88 -3.81 -8.73
C THR A 368 -23.39 -4.00 -8.49
N PRO A 369 -24.07 -3.08 -7.79
CA PRO A 369 -25.53 -3.16 -7.61
C PRO A 369 -26.36 -3.23 -8.91
N LYS A 370 -25.78 -2.90 -10.06
CA LYS A 370 -26.40 -3.07 -11.39
C LYS A 370 -26.33 -4.51 -11.93
N GLY A 371 -25.61 -5.39 -11.25
CA GLY A 371 -25.28 -6.73 -11.72
C GLY A 371 -24.15 -6.75 -12.76
N ASN A 372 -23.35 -5.68 -12.86
CA ASN A 372 -22.19 -5.60 -13.72
C ASN A 372 -20.96 -6.20 -13.02
N THR A 373 -20.04 -6.78 -13.78
CA THR A 373 -18.76 -7.25 -13.23
C THR A 373 -17.88 -6.06 -12.89
N HIS A 374 -17.32 -6.06 -11.70
CA HIS A 374 -16.20 -5.19 -11.34
C HIS A 374 -14.88 -5.93 -11.59
N VAL A 375 -14.02 -5.33 -12.40
CA VAL A 375 -12.66 -5.80 -12.68
C VAL A 375 -11.66 -4.87 -12.02
N VAL A 376 -10.67 -5.43 -11.34
CA VAL A 376 -9.47 -4.69 -10.91
C VAL A 376 -8.28 -5.18 -11.71
N ALA A 377 -7.44 -4.24 -12.15
CA ALA A 377 -6.25 -4.56 -12.92
C ALA A 377 -5.05 -3.69 -12.51
N PHE A 378 -3.87 -4.25 -12.70
CA PHE A 378 -2.60 -3.76 -12.21
C PHE A 378 -1.57 -3.65 -13.33
N GLY A 379 -0.86 -2.53 -13.39
CA GLY A 379 0.34 -2.30 -14.19
C GLY A 379 1.50 -1.83 -13.31
N GLY A 380 2.67 -1.57 -13.91
CA GLY A 380 3.86 -1.13 -13.17
C GLY A 380 4.89 -0.50 -14.10
N GLN A 381 6.14 -0.35 -13.64
CA GLN A 381 7.18 0.34 -14.43
C GLN A 381 7.57 -0.37 -15.73
N HIS A 382 7.49 -1.70 -15.79
CA HIS A 382 7.90 -2.49 -16.97
C HIS A 382 7.30 -1.99 -18.31
N ASN A 383 6.06 -1.49 -18.30
CA ASN A 383 5.37 -0.87 -19.43
C ASN A 383 4.42 0.22 -18.92
N HIS A 384 5.02 1.25 -18.30
CA HIS A 384 4.27 2.25 -17.53
C HIS A 384 3.40 3.17 -18.39
N PHE A 385 2.31 3.65 -17.78
CA PHE A 385 1.46 4.70 -18.31
C PHE A 385 0.73 5.41 -17.16
N HIS A 386 0.23 6.61 -17.42
CA HIS A 386 -0.64 7.32 -16.50
C HIS A 386 -2.07 7.22 -17.02
N PRO A 387 -3.01 6.60 -16.28
CA PRO A 387 -4.35 6.34 -16.82
C PRO A 387 -5.10 7.60 -17.25
N GLU A 388 -4.88 8.74 -16.58
CA GLU A 388 -5.52 10.01 -16.93
C GLU A 388 -5.02 10.65 -18.24
N ASP A 389 -3.85 10.24 -18.76
CA ASP A 389 -3.30 10.81 -19.99
C ASP A 389 -4.06 10.33 -21.25
N SER A 390 -4.62 9.13 -21.21
CA SER A 390 -5.52 8.60 -22.25
C SER A 390 -6.42 7.51 -21.69
N ILE A 391 -7.72 7.82 -21.62
CA ILE A 391 -8.74 6.85 -21.21
C ILE A 391 -8.93 5.76 -22.25
N GLU A 392 -8.76 6.08 -23.54
CA GLU A 392 -8.82 5.10 -24.62
C GLU A 392 -7.73 4.05 -24.41
N ARG A 393 -6.48 4.47 -24.15
CA ARG A 393 -5.39 3.54 -23.82
C ARG A 393 -5.67 2.73 -22.56
N THR A 394 -6.28 3.36 -21.54
CA THR A 394 -6.67 2.66 -20.30
C THR A 394 -7.72 1.57 -20.57
N ILE A 395 -8.74 1.87 -21.38
CA ILE A 395 -9.79 0.93 -21.76
C ILE A 395 -9.20 -0.21 -22.63
N GLU A 396 -8.34 0.13 -23.60
CA GLU A 396 -7.67 -0.89 -24.42
C GLU A 396 -6.77 -1.80 -23.59
N ALA A 397 -6.15 -1.30 -22.52
CA ALA A 397 -5.37 -2.14 -21.62
C ALA A 397 -6.23 -3.20 -20.88
N PHE A 398 -7.50 -2.92 -20.56
CA PHE A 398 -8.42 -3.95 -20.05
C PHE A 398 -8.76 -4.99 -21.13
N LYS A 399 -8.96 -4.53 -22.37
CA LYS A 399 -9.26 -5.43 -23.49
C LYS A 399 -8.08 -6.33 -23.87
N GLY A 400 -6.87 -5.99 -23.43
CA GLY A 400 -5.68 -6.84 -23.53
C GLY A 400 -5.74 -8.13 -22.71
N PHE A 401 -6.70 -8.29 -21.79
CA PHE A 401 -6.95 -9.55 -21.07
C PHE A 401 -8.01 -10.40 -21.80
N ALA A 402 -9.14 -9.78 -22.11
CA ALA A 402 -10.27 -10.38 -22.81
C ALA A 402 -11.11 -9.26 -23.44
N PRO A 403 -11.91 -9.54 -24.49
CA PRO A 403 -12.91 -8.57 -24.96
C PRO A 403 -13.82 -8.11 -23.81
N MET A 404 -13.87 -6.80 -23.55
CA MET A 404 -14.65 -6.21 -22.45
C MET A 404 -15.39 -4.95 -22.90
N ASN A 405 -16.65 -4.85 -22.48
CA ASN A 405 -17.54 -3.71 -22.64
C ASN A 405 -17.47 -2.82 -21.40
N VAL A 406 -16.47 -1.93 -21.37
CA VAL A 406 -16.20 -1.02 -20.24
C VAL A 406 -17.23 0.11 -20.16
N GLU A 407 -17.96 0.16 -19.04
CA GLU A 407 -18.97 1.20 -18.75
C GLU A 407 -18.42 2.32 -17.85
N ARG A 408 -17.52 1.97 -16.93
CA ARG A 408 -16.88 2.90 -16.01
C ARG A 408 -15.42 2.55 -15.82
N VAL A 409 -14.60 3.56 -15.62
CA VAL A 409 -13.22 3.42 -15.16
C VAL A 409 -13.03 4.27 -13.89
N VAL A 410 -12.41 3.69 -12.86
CA VAL A 410 -12.14 4.38 -11.58
C VAL A 410 -10.69 4.11 -11.17
N PHE A 411 -9.93 5.14 -10.81
CA PHE A 411 -8.53 4.98 -10.39
C PHE A 411 -8.01 6.20 -9.64
N HIS A 412 -6.86 6.03 -8.99
CA HIS A 412 -6.07 7.11 -8.46
C HIS A 412 -4.61 6.93 -8.91
N ASN A 413 -3.99 8.00 -9.42
CA ASN A 413 -2.61 7.94 -9.90
C ASN A 413 -1.62 8.19 -8.76
N TRP A 414 -1.19 7.12 -8.09
CA TRP A 414 -0.22 7.18 -7.00
C TRP A 414 1.18 7.64 -7.43
N SER A 415 1.53 7.50 -8.72
CA SER A 415 2.85 7.89 -9.25
C SER A 415 3.00 9.42 -9.29
N ARG A 416 1.96 10.12 -9.79
CA ARG A 416 1.94 11.60 -9.87
C ARG A 416 1.43 12.29 -8.61
N ASP A 417 0.92 11.54 -7.65
CA ASP A 417 0.48 12.08 -6.38
C ASP A 417 1.67 12.61 -5.56
N GLU A 418 1.73 13.92 -5.33
CA GLU A 418 2.84 14.56 -4.62
C GLU A 418 3.00 14.12 -3.16
N PHE A 419 1.96 13.59 -2.53
CA PHE A 419 1.96 13.11 -1.14
C PHE A 419 2.09 11.58 -1.04
N ALA A 420 2.39 10.89 -2.14
CA ALA A 420 2.73 9.47 -2.16
C ALA A 420 3.99 9.16 -3.00
N LYS A 421 4.07 9.70 -4.22
CA LYS A 421 5.16 9.54 -5.20
C LYS A 421 5.52 8.07 -5.48
N GLY A 422 4.47 7.25 -5.59
CA GLY A 422 4.55 5.79 -5.66
C GLY A 422 3.43 5.14 -4.86
N ALA A 423 3.21 3.84 -5.08
CA ALA A 423 2.16 3.09 -4.39
C ALA A 423 2.66 2.57 -3.02
N TRP A 424 2.61 1.27 -2.77
CA TRP A 424 3.18 0.69 -1.56
C TRP A 424 4.71 0.57 -1.66
N PHE A 425 5.38 0.45 -0.53
CA PHE A 425 6.83 0.28 -0.53
C PHE A 425 7.25 -1.03 -1.21
N PHE A 426 8.25 -0.95 -2.09
CA PHE A 426 9.02 -2.10 -2.52
C PHE A 426 10.45 -1.63 -2.76
N SER A 427 11.44 -2.31 -2.20
CA SER A 427 12.82 -1.83 -2.19
C SER A 427 13.54 -2.03 -3.52
N ALA A 428 14.41 -1.08 -3.85
CA ALA A 428 15.51 -1.32 -4.78
C ALA A 428 16.54 -2.26 -4.14
N PRO A 429 17.34 -2.99 -4.94
CA PRO A 429 18.42 -3.81 -4.39
C PRO A 429 19.37 -3.00 -3.48
N GLY A 430 19.67 -3.54 -2.30
CA GLY A 430 20.57 -2.99 -1.28
C GLY A 430 19.94 -1.98 -0.33
N LEU A 431 18.76 -1.43 -0.65
CA LEU A 431 18.14 -0.36 0.14
C LEU A 431 17.90 -0.78 1.61
N LEU A 432 17.41 -1.99 1.84
CA LEU A 432 17.09 -2.45 3.19
C LEU A 432 18.34 -2.90 3.95
N ALA A 433 19.24 -3.60 3.27
CA ALA A 433 20.52 -4.03 3.82
C ALA A 433 21.42 -2.87 4.25
N ASP A 434 21.28 -1.70 3.62
CA ASP A 434 22.06 -0.51 3.93
C ASP A 434 21.34 0.47 4.87
N HIS A 435 20.00 0.58 4.79
CA HIS A 435 19.30 1.72 5.41
C HIS A 435 18.07 1.39 6.25
N LEU A 436 17.60 0.14 6.35
CA LEU A 436 16.38 -0.17 7.13
C LEU A 436 16.47 0.31 8.59
N LYS A 437 17.65 0.15 9.22
CA LYS A 437 17.88 0.65 10.58
C LYS A 437 17.75 2.17 10.65
N ASP A 438 18.41 2.89 9.74
CA ASP A 438 18.34 4.34 9.66
C ASP A 438 16.94 4.85 9.36
N MET A 439 16.14 4.14 8.54
CA MET A 439 14.75 4.49 8.27
C MET A 439 13.89 4.45 9.54
N ARG A 440 14.17 3.51 10.46
CA ARG A 440 13.42 3.29 11.70
C ARG A 440 13.88 4.11 12.90
N ASP A 441 15.14 4.52 12.94
CA ASP A 441 15.75 5.19 14.10
C ASP A 441 15.02 6.49 14.50
N ARG A 442 15.13 6.91 15.76
CA ARG A 442 14.61 8.22 16.18
C ARG A 442 15.52 9.35 15.70
N HIS A 443 14.98 10.54 15.43
CA HIS A 443 15.74 11.76 15.15
C HIS A 443 15.39 12.85 16.15
N GLY A 444 16.19 12.98 17.21
CA GLY A 444 15.92 13.95 18.28
C GLY A 444 14.51 13.78 18.85
N ASN A 445 13.60 14.75 18.69
CA ASN A 445 12.21 14.62 19.16
C ASN A 445 11.21 14.04 18.13
N ILE A 446 11.71 13.52 17.00
CA ILE A 446 10.91 13.01 15.90
C ILE A 446 10.98 11.48 15.84
N PHE A 447 9.82 10.83 15.87
CA PHE A 447 9.63 9.40 15.73
C PHE A 447 9.08 9.10 14.35
N PHE A 448 9.84 8.41 13.51
CA PHE A 448 9.41 8.01 12.17
C PHE A 448 8.53 6.77 12.25
N SER A 449 7.43 6.75 11.49
CA SER A 449 6.38 5.74 11.60
C SER A 449 5.65 5.57 10.26
N CYS A 450 6.09 4.64 9.41
CA CYS A 450 5.44 4.38 8.12
C CYS A 450 5.56 2.90 7.77
N SER A 451 4.56 2.39 7.06
CA SER A 451 4.59 1.00 6.55
C SER A 451 5.84 0.70 5.74
N ASP A 452 6.47 1.72 5.13
CA ASP A 452 7.67 1.58 4.29
C ASP A 452 8.89 1.02 5.02
N TRP A 453 8.90 1.04 6.35
CA TRP A 453 10.00 0.49 7.17
C TRP A 453 9.50 -0.36 8.33
N ALA A 454 8.28 -0.90 8.26
CA ALA A 454 7.80 -1.88 9.22
C ALA A 454 8.64 -3.18 9.17
N LEU A 455 8.54 -4.01 10.20
CA LEU A 455 9.33 -5.24 10.29
C LEU A 455 8.57 -6.46 9.77
N GLY A 456 7.29 -6.58 10.12
CA GLY A 456 6.39 -7.62 9.64
C GLY A 456 5.91 -7.29 8.24
N TRP A 457 4.61 -7.02 8.08
CA TRP A 457 3.99 -6.70 6.80
C TRP A 457 4.34 -5.28 6.30
N ARG A 458 5.63 -5.01 6.11
CA ARG A 458 6.17 -3.82 5.45
C ARG A 458 5.50 -3.63 4.10
N SER A 459 5.13 -2.39 3.79
CA SER A 459 4.33 -1.94 2.65
C SER A 459 2.81 -2.13 2.75
N PHE A 460 2.30 -2.94 3.69
CA PHE A 460 0.87 -3.20 3.84
C PHE A 460 0.18 -2.21 4.80
N ILE A 461 -1.15 -2.25 4.82
CA ILE A 461 -1.95 -1.60 5.88
C ILE A 461 -1.53 -2.09 7.26
N ASP A 462 -1.25 -3.39 7.38
CA ASP A 462 -0.76 -4.00 8.62
C ASP A 462 0.56 -3.36 9.09
N GLY A 463 1.59 -3.27 8.24
CA GLY A 463 2.84 -2.58 8.59
C GLY A 463 2.63 -1.10 8.95
N ALA A 464 1.60 -0.44 8.41
CA ALA A 464 1.24 0.92 8.82
C ALA A 464 0.74 0.94 10.28
N ILE A 465 -0.14 0.02 10.65
CA ILE A 465 -0.71 -0.09 12.00
C ILE A 465 0.38 -0.52 13.01
N GLU A 466 1.26 -1.47 12.63
CA GLU A 466 2.45 -1.85 13.39
C GLU A 466 3.27 -0.62 13.78
N GLU A 467 3.65 0.18 12.78
CA GLU A 467 4.51 1.34 12.98
C GLU A 467 3.83 2.47 13.73
N GLY A 468 2.53 2.69 13.51
CA GLY A 468 1.73 3.68 14.23
C GLY A 468 1.66 3.37 15.73
N GLY A 469 1.34 2.11 16.07
CA GLY A 469 1.30 1.64 17.46
C GLY A 469 2.67 1.72 18.14
N ARG A 470 3.74 1.30 17.43
CA ARG A 470 5.11 1.41 17.93
C ARG A 470 5.49 2.86 18.25
N ALA A 471 5.20 3.80 17.35
CA ALA A 471 5.56 5.20 17.52
C ALA A 471 4.78 5.87 18.66
N ALA A 472 3.48 5.60 18.80
CA ALA A 472 2.68 6.11 19.91
C ALA A 472 3.17 5.56 21.26
N ALA A 473 3.49 4.26 21.34
CA ALA A 473 4.05 3.65 22.55
C ALA A 473 5.40 4.30 22.93
N ALA A 474 6.28 4.50 21.96
CA ALA A 474 7.59 5.10 22.18
C ALA A 474 7.51 6.56 22.63
N VAL A 475 6.64 7.37 22.01
CA VAL A 475 6.38 8.76 22.42
C VAL A 475 5.83 8.83 23.83
N ARG A 476 4.86 7.98 24.17
CA ARG A 476 4.29 7.93 25.51
C ARG A 476 5.33 7.56 26.57
N ALA A 477 6.16 6.55 26.31
CA ALA A 477 7.23 6.17 27.24
C ALA A 477 8.21 7.32 27.48
N ASP A 478 8.61 8.00 26.39
CA ASP A 478 9.53 9.12 26.43
C ASP A 478 8.96 10.34 27.18
N LEU A 479 7.68 10.67 26.99
CA LEU A 479 7.03 11.79 27.68
C LEU A 479 6.75 11.52 29.16
N LEU A 480 6.52 10.26 29.54
CA LEU A 480 6.28 9.84 30.93
C LEU A 480 7.57 9.57 31.73
N GLY A 481 8.75 9.74 31.11
CA GLY A 481 10.04 9.47 31.76
C GLY A 481 10.24 8.00 32.13
N ARG A 482 9.47 7.07 31.53
CA ARG A 482 9.63 5.64 31.76
C ARG A 482 10.71 5.12 30.80
N ALA A 483 11.71 4.44 31.35
CA ALA A 483 12.79 3.83 30.58
C ALA A 483 12.25 3.01 29.39
N LYS A 484 13.01 3.03 28.28
CA LYS A 484 12.71 2.35 27.00
C LYS A 484 12.03 0.99 27.22
N ILE A 485 10.85 0.80 26.62
CA ILE A 485 10.25 -0.53 26.40
C ILE A 485 10.99 -1.19 25.25
#